data_AF-A0A6C0D4A5-F1
#
_entry.id   AF-A0A6C0D4A5-F1
#
_cell.length_a   1.000
_cell.length_b   1.000
_cell.length_c   1.000
_cell.angle_alpha   90.00
_cell.angle_beta   90.00
_cell.angle_gamma   90.00
#
_symmetry.space_group_name_H-M   'P 1'
#
loop_
_entity.id
_entity.type
_entity.pdbx_description
1 polymer ?
#
loop_
_entity_poly.entity_id
_entity_poly.type
_entity_poly.pdbx_seq_one_letter_code
_entity_poly.pdbx_strand_id
1 'polypeptide(L)'
;MYDYDKTCAKFLEVNCKITDTKEEYEKRNKDEKFSKCNYIASCGHQHVVFINVFFSRKTGLVCPSCKSKENGIKKKEEMKDDKLKYLKTELRCINYFKEICKGFEMHKAFDGCRADLIARPNGEIQDKWIGIQVKTTERNNHYEFGMHQTYDNYLILCVCEEDKRMWLFPYEDLNGVSKIHIGITSKYNEYEITNNLEKLNHYYQTTKKFTYEELDKPLCIYTEREKEFYRFRESKIDFLEFTYNDMEGIVYDFKIGDKKVQEKVGYIDKVKNRNVFCLWKNNGKINDNREQKCYDIGDNDYYWLNADDKELFYVIPEQILIDKGYVGYCGYKKQLKINRIETKYNNWIQPYKFNYKSFGLFEKNRLLKILKIIL
;
A
#
# COMPACT_ATOMS: atom_id res chain seq x y z
N MET A 1 -14.85 36.07 -32.25
CA MET A 1 -15.84 35.43 -31.36
C MET A 1 -16.34 34.21 -32.10
N TYR A 2 -16.42 33.03 -31.47
CA TYR A 2 -16.92 31.84 -32.16
C TYR A 2 -18.42 31.98 -32.41
N ASP A 3 -18.81 32.08 -33.68
CA ASP A 3 -20.22 32.13 -34.09
C ASP A 3 -20.97 30.86 -33.65
N TYR A 4 -22.17 31.02 -33.06
CA TYR A 4 -22.93 29.91 -32.48
C TYR A 4 -23.29 28.86 -33.52
N ASP A 5 -23.80 29.29 -34.67
CA ASP A 5 -24.30 28.39 -35.71
C ASP A 5 -23.14 27.60 -36.36
N LYS A 6 -22.01 28.27 -36.64
CA LYS A 6 -20.77 27.60 -37.09
C LYS A 6 -20.20 26.64 -36.05
N THR A 7 -20.33 26.98 -34.77
CA THR A 7 -19.84 26.11 -33.69
C THR A 7 -20.73 24.86 -33.58
N CYS A 8 -22.05 25.02 -33.62
CA CYS A 8 -23.00 23.91 -33.69
C CYS A 8 -22.70 22.97 -34.86
N ALA A 9 -22.47 23.52 -36.06
CA ALA A 9 -22.14 22.73 -37.26
C ALA A 9 -20.89 21.87 -37.05
N LYS A 10 -19.81 22.44 -36.49
CA LYS A 10 -18.56 21.70 -36.22
C LYS A 10 -18.71 20.61 -35.15
N PHE A 11 -19.60 20.78 -34.17
CA PHE A 11 -19.89 19.71 -33.22
C PHE A 11 -20.65 18.57 -33.89
N LEU A 12 -21.60 18.90 -34.78
CA LEU A 12 -22.37 17.91 -35.54
C LEU A 12 -21.49 17.08 -36.49
N GLU A 13 -20.43 17.65 -37.08
CA GLU A 13 -19.47 16.91 -37.93
C GLU A 13 -18.85 15.67 -37.24
N VAL A 14 -18.80 15.67 -35.91
CA VAL A 14 -18.28 14.56 -35.09
C VAL A 14 -19.38 13.90 -34.25
N ASN A 15 -20.63 14.00 -34.71
CA ASN A 15 -21.83 13.46 -34.05
C ASN A 15 -22.01 13.93 -32.61
N CYS A 16 -21.51 15.13 -32.28
CA CYS A 16 -21.71 15.79 -31.00
C CYS A 16 -22.79 16.87 -31.12
N LYS A 17 -23.47 17.19 -30.02
CA LYS A 17 -24.56 18.18 -30.00
C LYS A 17 -24.35 19.19 -28.89
N ILE A 18 -24.30 20.48 -29.22
CA ILE A 18 -24.33 21.56 -28.22
C ILE A 18 -25.70 21.58 -27.54
N THR A 19 -25.71 21.72 -26.22
CA THR A 19 -26.94 21.76 -25.41
C THR A 19 -27.26 23.15 -24.87
N ASP A 20 -26.32 24.09 -24.92
CA ASP A 20 -26.61 25.50 -24.61
C ASP A 20 -27.59 26.05 -25.65
N THR A 21 -28.52 26.91 -25.23
CA THR A 21 -29.26 27.76 -26.17
C THR A 21 -28.34 28.84 -26.74
N LYS A 22 -28.75 29.49 -27.84
CA LYS A 22 -27.99 30.59 -28.45
C LYS A 22 -27.74 31.73 -27.45
N GLU A 23 -28.77 32.09 -26.67
CA GLU A 23 -28.68 33.11 -25.63
C GLU A 23 -27.72 32.72 -24.50
N GLU A 24 -27.75 31.46 -24.04
CA GLU A 24 -26.84 30.95 -23.02
C GLU A 24 -25.39 30.94 -23.49
N TYR A 25 -25.19 30.55 -24.75
CA TYR A 25 -23.88 30.54 -25.40
C TYR A 25 -23.32 31.95 -25.54
N GLU A 26 -24.09 32.90 -26.05
CA GLU A 26 -23.68 34.30 -26.22
C GLU A 26 -23.41 34.98 -24.88
N LYS A 27 -24.24 34.70 -23.85
CA LYS A 27 -24.03 35.20 -22.49
C LYS A 27 -22.74 34.68 -21.86
N ARG A 28 -22.38 33.42 -22.12
CA ARG A 28 -21.18 32.77 -21.57
C ARG A 28 -19.91 33.17 -22.31
N ASN A 29 -20.00 33.43 -23.62
CA ASN A 29 -18.85 33.60 -24.51
C ASN A 29 -18.59 35.06 -24.89
N LYS A 30 -18.63 35.96 -23.90
CA LYS A 30 -18.30 37.40 -24.08
C LYS A 30 -16.81 37.67 -24.29
N ASP A 31 -15.94 36.74 -23.90
CA ASP A 31 -14.49 36.77 -24.12
C ASP A 31 -14.08 35.59 -25.03
N GLU A 32 -13.39 35.90 -26.12
CA GLU A 32 -12.95 34.93 -27.13
C GLU A 32 -11.91 33.94 -26.61
N LYS A 33 -11.10 34.32 -25.62
CA LYS A 33 -10.03 33.46 -25.09
C LYS A 33 -10.54 32.33 -24.21
N PHE A 34 -11.72 32.49 -23.61
CA PHE A 34 -12.27 31.55 -22.64
C PHE A 34 -13.62 30.96 -23.05
N SER A 35 -13.91 30.95 -24.35
CA SER A 35 -15.23 30.50 -24.81
C SER A 35 -15.47 29.01 -24.53
N LYS A 36 -16.54 28.71 -23.80
CA LYS A 36 -16.98 27.36 -23.38
C LYS A 36 -18.40 27.07 -23.84
N CYS A 37 -18.71 25.80 -24.06
CA CYS A 37 -20.08 25.34 -24.26
C CYS A 37 -20.33 23.98 -23.58
N ASN A 38 -21.60 23.73 -23.25
CA ASN A 38 -22.10 22.41 -22.88
C ASN A 38 -22.42 21.61 -24.15
N TYR A 39 -22.08 20.32 -24.15
CA TYR A 39 -22.41 19.44 -25.26
C TYR A 39 -22.65 18.00 -24.79
N ILE A 40 -23.42 17.26 -25.59
CA ILE A 40 -23.53 15.81 -25.56
C ILE A 40 -22.57 15.27 -26.62
N ALA A 41 -21.63 14.43 -26.21
CA ALA A 41 -20.74 13.76 -27.13
C ALA A 41 -21.45 12.63 -27.88
N SER A 42 -20.86 12.16 -28.99
CA SER A 42 -21.37 11.01 -29.77
C SER A 42 -21.54 9.73 -28.94
N CYS A 43 -20.74 9.59 -27.88
CA CYS A 43 -20.80 8.53 -26.88
C CYS A 43 -22.00 8.67 -25.90
N GLY A 44 -22.79 9.74 -25.97
CA GLY A 44 -23.91 10.05 -25.07
C GLY A 44 -23.56 10.80 -23.79
N HIS A 45 -22.27 10.95 -23.45
CA HIS A 45 -21.84 11.65 -22.24
C HIS A 45 -21.96 13.19 -22.37
N GLN A 46 -22.40 13.84 -21.30
CA GLN A 46 -22.50 15.30 -21.20
C GLN A 46 -21.21 15.92 -20.65
N HIS A 47 -20.77 17.02 -21.25
CA HIS A 47 -19.51 17.69 -20.92
C HIS A 47 -19.57 19.20 -21.14
N VAL A 48 -18.69 19.92 -20.42
CA VAL A 48 -18.32 21.31 -20.71
C VAL A 48 -16.94 21.32 -21.37
N VAL A 49 -16.77 22.06 -22.45
CA VAL A 49 -15.47 22.16 -23.14
C VAL A 49 -15.19 23.59 -23.59
N PHE A 50 -13.91 23.97 -23.59
CA PHE A 50 -13.48 25.16 -24.31
C PHE A 50 -13.52 24.89 -25.82
N ILE A 51 -14.11 25.80 -26.58
CA ILE A 51 -14.39 25.61 -28.01
C ILE A 51 -13.09 25.39 -28.80
N ASN A 52 -12.05 26.17 -28.51
CA ASN A 52 -10.73 26.02 -29.12
C ASN A 52 -10.10 24.64 -28.81
N VAL A 53 -10.28 24.10 -27.60
CA VAL A 53 -9.79 22.78 -27.20
C VAL A 53 -10.55 21.69 -27.96
N PHE A 54 -11.86 21.85 -28.14
CA PHE A 54 -12.67 20.90 -28.90
C PHE A 54 -12.18 20.77 -30.35
N PHE A 55 -11.94 21.90 -31.01
CA PHE A 55 -11.44 21.91 -32.39
C PHE A 55 -9.98 21.46 -32.51
N SER A 56 -9.08 21.96 -31.66
CA SER A 56 -7.65 21.67 -31.77
C SER A 56 -7.29 20.23 -31.37
N ARG A 57 -7.90 19.70 -30.30
CA ARG A 57 -7.60 18.36 -29.77
C ARG A 57 -8.58 17.29 -30.26
N LYS A 58 -9.55 17.67 -31.10
CA LYS A 58 -10.59 16.78 -31.65
C LYS A 58 -11.31 15.97 -30.56
N THR A 59 -11.60 16.59 -29.40
CA THR A 59 -12.21 15.89 -28.24
C THR A 59 -13.63 15.38 -28.51
N GLY A 60 -14.26 15.75 -29.63
CA GLY A 60 -15.51 15.16 -30.09
C GLY A 60 -15.38 13.74 -30.66
N LEU A 61 -14.19 13.33 -31.12
CA LEU A 61 -13.95 11.97 -31.61
C LEU A 61 -13.93 10.94 -30.48
N VAL A 62 -13.29 11.29 -29.36
CA VAL A 62 -13.31 10.50 -28.13
C VAL A 62 -13.57 11.43 -26.96
N CYS A 63 -14.76 11.28 -26.36
CA CYS A 63 -15.19 12.13 -25.26
C CYS A 63 -14.30 11.93 -24.01
N PRO A 64 -14.12 12.98 -23.16
CA PRO A 64 -13.27 12.90 -21.97
C PRO A 64 -13.54 11.69 -21.06
N SER A 65 -14.82 11.34 -20.85
CA SER A 65 -15.19 10.14 -20.08
C SER A 65 -14.67 8.85 -20.72
N CYS A 66 -14.88 8.67 -22.03
CA CYS A 66 -14.38 7.50 -22.75
C CYS A 66 -12.85 7.46 -22.78
N LYS A 67 -12.19 8.61 -22.94
CA LYS A 67 -10.72 8.67 -22.92
C LYS A 67 -10.16 8.32 -21.54
N SER A 68 -10.80 8.80 -20.47
CA SER A 68 -10.45 8.43 -19.09
C SER A 68 -10.59 6.92 -18.87
N LYS A 69 -11.67 6.31 -19.36
CA LYS A 69 -11.88 4.86 -19.32
C LYS A 69 -10.80 4.08 -20.07
N GLU A 70 -10.47 4.49 -21.30
CA GLU A 70 -9.40 3.88 -22.11
C GLU A 70 -8.05 3.97 -21.39
N ASN A 71 -7.68 5.15 -20.88
CA ASN A 71 -6.46 5.36 -20.12
C ASN A 71 -6.42 4.48 -18.85
N GLY A 72 -7.56 4.32 -18.18
CA GLY A 72 -7.69 3.45 -17.01
C GLY A 72 -7.47 1.96 -17.36
N ILE A 73 -7.90 1.51 -18.54
CA ILE A 73 -7.66 0.14 -19.02
C ILE A 73 -6.17 -0.05 -19.32
N LYS A 74 -5.54 0.86 -20.09
CA LYS A 74 -4.10 0.79 -20.40
C LYS A 74 -3.23 0.75 -19.15
N LYS A 75 -3.49 1.64 -18.18
CA LYS A 75 -2.79 1.61 -16.89
C LYS A 75 -2.94 0.27 -16.16
N LYS A 76 -4.13 -0.34 -16.20
CA LYS A 76 -4.34 -1.67 -15.60
C LYS A 76 -3.56 -2.77 -16.31
N GLU A 77 -3.35 -2.66 -17.62
CA GLU A 77 -2.54 -3.60 -18.39
C GLU A 77 -1.05 -3.44 -18.09
N GLU A 78 -0.55 -2.21 -18.04
CA GLU A 78 0.85 -1.89 -17.66
C GLU A 78 1.17 -2.35 -16.22
N MET A 79 0.22 -2.28 -15.29
CA MET A 79 0.39 -2.75 -13.91
C MET A 79 0.37 -4.28 -13.74
N LYS A 80 0.09 -5.06 -14.80
CA LYS A 80 0.12 -6.54 -14.70
C LYS A 80 1.53 -7.09 -14.51
N ASP A 81 2.55 -6.41 -15.06
CA ASP A 81 3.90 -6.96 -15.18
C ASP A 81 4.80 -6.71 -13.96
N ASP A 82 4.49 -5.73 -13.09
CA ASP A 82 5.14 -5.61 -11.78
C ASP A 82 4.18 -4.99 -10.74
N LYS A 83 3.34 -5.83 -10.13
CA LYS A 83 2.38 -5.43 -9.09
C LYS A 83 3.03 -4.74 -7.87
N LEU A 84 4.33 -4.96 -7.67
CA LEU A 84 5.09 -4.41 -6.55
C LEU A 84 5.92 -3.18 -6.93
N LYS A 85 5.84 -2.69 -8.17
CA LYS A 85 6.65 -1.56 -8.65
C LYS A 85 6.57 -0.34 -7.73
N TYR A 86 5.35 0.08 -7.37
CA TYR A 86 5.13 1.24 -6.50
C TYR A 86 5.74 1.06 -5.10
N LEU A 87 5.58 -0.13 -4.50
CA LEU A 87 6.13 -0.45 -3.18
C LEU A 87 7.67 -0.51 -3.21
N LYS A 88 8.25 -1.04 -4.31
CA LYS A 88 9.70 -1.02 -4.53
C LYS A 88 10.24 0.41 -4.67
N THR A 89 9.56 1.25 -5.46
CA THR A 89 9.91 2.66 -5.63
C THR A 89 9.86 3.41 -4.30
N GLU A 90 8.80 3.20 -3.50
CA GLU A 90 8.67 3.79 -2.17
C GLU A 90 9.81 3.37 -1.24
N LEU A 91 10.10 2.07 -1.16
CA LEU A 91 11.20 1.56 -0.34
C LEU A 91 12.56 2.10 -0.78
N ARG A 92 12.82 2.21 -2.10
CA ARG A 92 14.06 2.82 -2.62
C ARG A 92 14.18 4.29 -2.22
N CYS A 93 13.10 5.05 -2.28
CA CYS A 93 13.08 6.45 -1.84
C CYS A 93 13.28 6.58 -0.32
N ILE A 94 12.65 5.71 0.47
CA ILE A 94 12.85 5.62 1.93
C ILE A 94 14.33 5.38 2.24
N ASN A 95 14.94 4.37 1.62
CA ASN A 95 16.34 4.01 1.88
C ASN A 95 17.28 5.14 1.48
N TYR A 96 17.06 5.77 0.33
CA TYR A 96 17.81 6.95 -0.08
C TYR A 96 17.70 8.08 0.93
N PHE A 97 16.51 8.36 1.46
CA PHE A 97 16.32 9.39 2.49
C PHE A 97 17.06 9.07 3.80
N LYS A 98 17.02 7.80 4.23
CA LYS A 98 17.79 7.34 5.40
C LYS A 98 19.30 7.53 5.21
N GLU A 99 19.81 7.23 4.01
CA GLU A 99 21.24 7.34 3.68
C GLU A 99 21.77 8.76 3.73
N ILE A 100 20.98 9.76 3.29
CA ILE A 100 21.38 11.16 3.31
C ILE A 100 21.18 11.81 4.70
N CYS A 101 20.22 11.34 5.50
CA CYS A 101 19.91 11.88 6.82
C CYS A 101 20.65 11.17 7.97
N LYS A 102 21.97 10.94 7.83
CA LYS A 102 22.78 10.18 8.81
C LYS A 102 22.81 10.77 10.23
N GLY A 103 22.42 12.02 10.42
CA GLY A 103 22.28 12.66 11.74
C GLY A 103 21.04 12.21 12.53
N PHE A 104 20.21 11.33 11.95
CA PHE A 104 18.98 10.84 12.54
C PHE A 104 18.99 9.31 12.59
N GLU A 105 18.41 8.80 13.67
CA GLU A 105 17.99 7.42 13.77
C GLU A 105 16.62 7.31 13.09
N MET A 106 16.52 6.41 12.11
CA MET A 106 15.32 6.24 11.30
C MET A 106 14.91 4.78 11.15
N HIS A 107 13.67 4.49 11.52
CA HIS A 107 13.05 3.16 11.42
C HIS A 107 11.90 3.20 10.43
N LYS A 108 11.76 2.17 9.59
CA LYS A 108 10.53 1.98 8.81
C LYS A 108 9.44 1.58 9.80
N ALA A 109 8.28 2.22 9.73
CA ALA A 109 7.14 1.81 10.54
C ALA A 109 6.59 0.46 10.08
N PHE A 110 5.91 -0.24 10.97
CA PHE A 110 5.21 -1.49 10.63
C PHE A 110 4.16 -1.25 9.53
N ASP A 111 3.96 -2.26 8.68
CA ASP A 111 3.01 -2.16 7.57
C ASP A 111 1.61 -1.77 8.07
N GLY A 112 0.95 -0.85 7.35
CA GLY A 112 -0.38 -0.35 7.72
C GLY A 112 -0.41 0.70 8.84
N CYS A 113 0.74 1.19 9.29
CA CYS A 113 0.87 2.40 10.09
C CYS A 113 0.51 3.66 9.28
N ARG A 114 0.34 4.78 10.00
CA ARG A 114 0.14 6.10 9.36
C ARG A 114 1.46 6.73 8.91
N ALA A 115 2.54 6.51 9.64
CA ALA A 115 3.87 6.86 9.16
C ALA A 115 4.40 5.71 8.29
N ASP A 116 5.26 6.04 7.32
CA ASP A 116 6.12 5.04 6.68
C ASP A 116 7.50 5.03 7.35
N LEU A 117 7.90 6.16 7.95
CA LEU A 117 9.18 6.37 8.63
C LEU A 117 8.99 7.03 10.00
N ILE A 118 9.75 6.56 10.97
CA ILE A 118 9.84 7.07 12.34
C ILE A 118 11.25 7.59 12.55
N ALA A 119 11.41 8.85 12.95
CA ALA A 119 12.72 9.48 13.05
C ALA A 119 12.94 10.26 14.35
N ARG A 120 14.18 10.26 14.83
CA ARG A 120 14.68 11.17 15.89
C ARG A 120 16.16 11.49 15.66
N PRO A 121 16.69 12.62 16.17
CA PRO A 121 18.11 12.92 16.10
C PRO A 121 18.95 11.86 16.81
N ASN A 122 20.14 11.58 16.27
CA ASN A 122 21.10 10.69 16.94
C ASN A 122 21.47 11.22 18.32
N GLY A 123 21.53 10.32 19.32
CA GLY A 123 21.87 10.67 20.69
C GLY A 123 20.69 11.15 21.55
N GLU A 124 19.50 11.34 20.96
CA GLU A 124 18.28 11.52 21.74
C GLU A 124 17.93 10.21 22.45
N ILE A 125 17.84 10.26 23.78
CA ILE A 125 17.54 9.09 24.62
C ILE A 125 16.06 9.02 25.01
N GLN A 126 15.34 10.14 24.92
CA GLN A 126 13.92 10.19 25.24
C GLN A 126 13.13 9.52 24.11
N ASP A 127 11.98 8.94 24.47
CA ASP A 127 11.04 8.36 23.52
C ASP A 127 10.21 9.47 22.85
N LYS A 128 10.91 10.27 22.04
CA LYS A 128 10.39 11.45 21.35
C LYS A 128 10.73 11.35 19.87
N TRP A 129 9.73 11.00 19.08
CA TRP A 129 9.86 10.72 17.67
C TRP A 129 8.94 11.60 16.84
N ILE A 130 9.29 11.75 15.57
CA ILE A 130 8.42 12.32 14.54
C ILE A 130 8.01 11.22 13.56
N GLY A 131 6.76 11.27 13.12
CA GLY A 131 6.25 10.44 12.04
C GLY A 131 6.42 11.13 10.69
N ILE A 132 6.88 10.38 9.70
CA ILE A 132 7.06 10.86 8.32
C ILE A 132 6.27 9.92 7.40
N GLN A 133 5.35 10.48 6.62
CA GLN A 133 4.70 9.79 5.50
C GLN A 133 5.46 10.15 4.21
N VAL A 134 5.85 9.13 3.47
CA VAL A 134 6.49 9.24 2.17
C VAL A 134 5.44 9.21 1.06
N LYS A 135 5.64 10.05 0.04
CA LYS A 135 4.89 10.06 -1.21
C LYS A 135 5.88 10.07 -2.35
N THR A 136 5.75 9.13 -3.27
CA THR A 136 6.68 8.99 -4.40
C THR A 136 6.04 9.31 -5.74
N THR A 137 6.87 9.72 -6.69
CA THR A 137 6.47 9.97 -8.07
C THR A 137 7.60 9.61 -9.03
N GLU A 138 7.25 9.24 -10.26
CA GLU A 138 8.19 9.14 -11.38
C GLU A 138 8.16 10.46 -12.16
N ARG A 139 9.28 10.87 -12.77
CA ARG A 139 9.38 12.19 -13.39
C ARG A 139 8.39 12.33 -14.54
N ASN A 140 7.67 13.44 -14.53
CA ASN A 140 6.86 13.91 -15.64
C ASN A 140 7.22 15.39 -15.93
N ASN A 141 6.49 16.06 -16.80
CA ASN A 141 6.64 17.52 -17.03
C ASN A 141 6.46 18.36 -15.74
N HIS A 142 5.87 17.79 -14.68
CA HIS A 142 5.77 18.32 -13.33
C HIS A 142 5.75 17.16 -12.33
N TYR A 143 6.13 17.42 -11.07
CA TYR A 143 6.02 16.44 -9.99
C TYR A 143 4.60 16.45 -9.42
N GLU A 144 4.05 15.28 -9.18
CA GLU A 144 2.68 15.11 -8.66
C GLU A 144 2.66 14.10 -7.52
N PHE A 145 2.07 14.50 -6.39
CA PHE A 145 1.94 13.67 -5.19
C PHE A 145 0.50 13.69 -4.68
N GLY A 146 -0.11 12.52 -4.54
CA GLY A 146 -1.47 12.36 -4.03
C GLY A 146 -1.54 12.34 -2.50
N MET A 147 -2.54 13.01 -1.93
CA MET A 147 -2.84 13.05 -0.50
C MET A 147 -4.25 12.51 -0.29
N HIS A 148 -4.34 11.34 0.36
CA HIS A 148 -5.60 10.60 0.51
C HIS A 148 -6.08 10.46 1.96
N GLN A 149 -5.24 10.86 2.92
CA GLN A 149 -5.51 10.75 4.35
C GLN A 149 -5.05 12.03 5.06
N THR A 150 -5.52 12.21 6.29
CA THR A 150 -5.05 13.27 7.18
C THR A 150 -3.83 12.80 7.97
N TYR A 151 -2.84 13.66 8.05
CA TYR A 151 -1.55 13.37 8.66
C TYR A 151 -1.21 14.41 9.73
N ASP A 152 -2.21 14.80 10.52
CA ASP A 152 -2.08 15.84 11.56
C ASP A 152 -0.86 15.58 12.46
N ASN A 153 0.04 16.55 12.52
CA ASN A 153 1.32 16.53 13.21
C ASN A 153 2.39 15.57 12.67
N TYR A 154 2.28 15.11 11.41
CA TYR A 154 3.31 14.33 10.72
C TYR A 154 4.02 15.21 9.71
N LEU A 155 5.21 14.77 9.29
CA LEU A 155 5.85 15.32 8.11
C LEU A 155 5.45 14.55 6.85
N ILE A 156 5.34 15.24 5.74
CA ILE A 156 5.15 14.66 4.41
C ILE A 156 6.44 14.80 3.63
N LEU A 157 7.05 13.67 3.28
CA LEU A 157 8.22 13.60 2.41
C LEU A 157 7.77 13.24 0.99
N CYS A 158 7.84 14.20 0.09
CA CYS A 158 7.61 13.98 -1.33
C CYS A 158 8.94 13.71 -2.04
N VAL A 159 9.08 12.59 -2.76
CA VAL A 159 10.32 12.20 -3.44
C VAL A 159 10.06 11.84 -4.90
N CYS A 160 10.80 12.45 -5.82
CA CYS A 160 10.88 11.95 -7.18
C CYS A 160 11.97 10.88 -7.28
N GLU A 161 11.61 9.68 -7.73
CA GLU A 161 12.55 8.58 -7.78
C GLU A 161 13.67 8.79 -8.81
N GLU A 162 13.35 9.39 -9.95
CA GLU A 162 14.26 9.46 -11.10
C GLU A 162 15.39 10.47 -10.89
N ASP A 163 15.05 11.69 -10.46
CA ASP A 163 16.03 12.77 -10.27
C ASP A 163 16.38 13.03 -8.80
N LYS A 164 15.81 12.24 -7.88
CA LYS A 164 16.08 12.28 -6.43
C LYS A 164 15.75 13.62 -5.76
N ARG A 165 14.95 14.48 -6.41
CA ARG A 165 14.47 15.71 -5.78
C ARG A 165 13.43 15.40 -4.72
N MET A 166 13.49 16.15 -3.62
CA MET A 166 12.70 15.88 -2.43
C MET A 166 12.15 17.18 -1.85
N TRP A 167 10.96 17.10 -1.26
CA TRP A 167 10.34 18.19 -0.52
C TRP A 167 9.81 17.65 0.80
N LEU A 168 10.06 18.38 1.88
CA LEU A 168 9.65 17.99 3.22
C LEU A 168 8.75 19.07 3.81
N PHE A 169 7.53 18.68 4.17
CA PHE A 169 6.49 19.57 4.66
C PHE A 169 6.03 19.14 6.06
N PRO A 170 5.78 20.07 6.98
CA PRO A 170 4.76 19.87 8.01
C PRO A 170 3.40 19.64 7.32
N TYR A 171 2.63 18.67 7.77
CA TYR A 171 1.30 18.42 7.17
C TYR A 171 0.36 19.62 7.31
N GLU A 172 0.53 20.43 8.35
CA GLU A 172 -0.26 21.62 8.61
C GLU A 172 -0.23 22.62 7.44
N ASP A 173 0.90 22.72 6.73
CA ASP A 173 1.08 23.58 5.55
C ASP A 173 0.37 23.02 4.30
N LEU A 174 -0.13 21.78 4.39
CA LEU A 174 -0.81 21.04 3.34
C LEU A 174 -2.28 20.75 3.70
N ASN A 175 -2.82 21.34 4.76
CA ASN A 175 -4.16 21.02 5.22
C ASN A 175 -5.22 21.31 4.13
N GLY A 176 -6.08 20.32 3.87
CA GLY A 176 -7.08 20.37 2.80
C GLY A 176 -6.56 20.18 1.37
N VAL A 177 -5.25 19.96 1.19
CA VAL A 177 -4.66 19.68 -0.13
C VAL A 177 -4.77 18.19 -0.43
N SER A 178 -5.53 17.83 -1.48
CA SER A 178 -5.67 16.44 -1.94
C SER A 178 -4.57 16.00 -2.92
N LYS A 179 -3.86 16.96 -3.52
CA LYS A 179 -2.78 16.69 -4.47
C LYS A 179 -1.81 17.88 -4.54
N ILE A 180 -0.52 17.59 -4.53
CA ILE A 180 0.57 18.57 -4.66
C ILE A 180 1.12 18.50 -6.08
N HIS A 181 1.20 19.66 -6.75
CA HIS A 181 1.85 19.81 -8.05
C HIS A 181 3.05 20.74 -7.92
N ILE A 182 4.24 20.27 -8.31
CA ILE A 182 5.48 21.05 -8.23
C ILE A 182 6.07 21.18 -9.63
N GLY A 183 6.12 22.43 -10.11
CA GLY A 183 6.84 22.83 -11.32
C GLY A 183 7.97 23.82 -11.00
N ILE A 184 8.60 24.36 -12.03
CA ILE A 184 9.78 25.23 -11.92
C ILE A 184 9.52 26.46 -11.03
N THR A 185 8.35 27.08 -11.14
CA THR A 185 7.96 28.29 -10.39
C THR A 185 6.96 28.00 -9.27
N SER A 186 6.99 26.79 -8.70
CA SER A 186 6.03 26.39 -7.67
C SER A 186 6.32 27.08 -6.34
N LYS A 187 5.26 27.48 -5.64
CA LYS A 187 5.35 27.93 -4.23
C LYS A 187 5.98 26.86 -3.32
N TYR A 188 5.81 25.59 -3.67
CA TYR A 188 6.32 24.47 -2.87
C TYR A 188 7.84 24.30 -2.95
N ASN A 189 8.54 25.02 -3.84
CA ASN A 189 10.00 24.93 -3.94
C ASN A 189 10.73 25.42 -2.68
N GLU A 190 10.10 26.24 -1.84
CA GLU A 190 10.64 26.59 -0.53
C GLU A 190 10.79 25.37 0.41
N TYR A 191 10.03 24.30 0.16
CA TYR A 191 10.06 23.05 0.93
C TYR A 191 11.11 22.07 0.42
N GLU A 192 11.81 22.37 -0.69
CA GLU A 192 12.80 21.47 -1.27
C GLU A 192 13.95 21.18 -0.29
N ILE A 193 14.44 19.94 -0.33
CA ILE A 193 15.60 19.47 0.43
C ILE A 193 16.55 18.71 -0.51
N THR A 194 17.84 18.98 -0.36
CA THR A 194 18.90 18.32 -1.13
C THR A 194 19.86 17.55 -0.21
N ASN A 195 20.17 18.09 0.96
CA ASN A 195 20.94 17.38 2.00
C ASN A 195 20.78 17.98 3.42
N ASN A 196 19.73 18.79 3.64
CA ASN A 196 19.66 19.68 4.80
C ASN A 196 19.09 18.98 6.03
N LEU A 197 19.98 18.32 6.79
CA LEU A 197 19.75 17.96 8.20
C LEU A 197 19.17 19.13 9.00
N GLU A 198 19.52 20.38 8.66
CA GLU A 198 18.98 21.59 9.28
C GLU A 198 17.46 21.68 9.22
N LYS A 199 16.85 21.36 8.07
CA LYS A 199 15.40 21.46 7.92
C LYS A 199 14.68 20.35 8.68
N LEU A 200 15.21 19.14 8.64
CA LEU A 200 14.70 18.03 9.43
C LEU A 200 14.88 18.28 10.93
N ASN A 201 16.00 18.88 11.36
CA ASN A 201 16.22 19.34 12.73
C ASN A 201 15.21 20.42 13.12
N HIS A 202 14.99 21.42 12.26
CA HIS A 202 14.01 22.48 12.50
C HIS A 202 12.62 21.89 12.71
N TYR A 203 12.16 21.02 11.80
CA TYR A 203 10.88 20.33 11.94
C TYR A 203 10.85 19.39 13.14
N TYR A 204 11.95 18.73 13.47
CA TYR A 204 12.04 18.00 14.72
C TYR A 204 11.88 18.93 15.93
N GLN A 205 12.30 20.19 15.92
CA GLN A 205 12.05 21.09 17.06
C GLN A 205 10.62 21.63 17.11
N THR A 206 9.95 21.78 15.96
CA THR A 206 8.65 22.48 15.87
C THR A 206 7.44 21.55 15.78
N THR A 207 7.59 20.34 15.25
CA THR A 207 6.50 19.36 15.13
C THR A 207 6.23 18.68 16.47
N LYS A 208 4.98 18.29 16.73
CA LYS A 208 4.62 17.46 17.88
C LYS A 208 5.46 16.18 17.92
N LYS A 209 5.78 15.71 19.13
CA LYS A 209 6.49 14.45 19.37
C LYS A 209 5.51 13.36 19.77
N PHE A 210 5.86 12.14 19.40
CA PHE A 210 5.16 10.92 19.75
C PHE A 210 6.13 9.94 20.41
N THR A 211 5.58 8.94 21.08
CA THR A 211 6.32 7.72 21.42
C THR A 211 6.52 6.86 20.18
N TYR A 212 7.52 5.98 20.20
CA TYR A 212 7.72 5.03 19.11
C TYR A 212 6.47 4.16 18.89
N GLU A 213 5.87 3.66 19.97
CA GLU A 213 4.70 2.77 19.91
C GLU A 213 3.48 3.42 19.27
N GLU A 214 3.26 4.72 19.50
CA GLU A 214 2.16 5.46 18.87
C GLU A 214 2.32 5.56 17.34
N LEU A 215 3.53 5.79 16.86
CA LEU A 215 3.82 5.91 15.42
C LEU A 215 3.87 4.55 14.72
N ASP A 216 4.36 3.54 15.43
CA ASP A 216 4.48 2.17 14.93
C ASP A 216 3.17 1.38 15.11
N LYS A 217 2.06 2.03 15.47
CA LYS A 217 0.75 1.38 15.64
C LYS A 217 0.00 1.26 14.30
N PRO A 218 -0.34 0.04 13.85
CA PRO A 218 -1.15 -0.13 12.64
C PRO A 218 -2.55 0.46 12.81
N LEU A 219 -3.11 1.00 11.73
CA LEU A 219 -4.45 1.58 11.74
C LEU A 219 -5.56 0.52 11.76
N CYS A 220 -5.29 -0.66 11.20
CA CYS A 220 -6.24 -1.76 11.12
C CYS A 220 -6.05 -2.74 12.28
N ILE A 221 -7.14 -3.08 12.98
CA ILE A 221 -7.14 -4.03 14.10
C ILE A 221 -6.57 -5.42 13.72
N TYR A 222 -6.76 -5.85 12.48
CA TYR A 222 -6.22 -7.13 12.02
C TYR A 222 -4.70 -7.10 11.91
N THR A 223 -4.13 -5.99 11.45
CA THR A 223 -2.68 -5.78 11.33
C THR A 223 -2.05 -5.53 12.70
N GLU A 224 -2.74 -4.81 13.58
CA GLU A 224 -2.35 -4.68 15.00
C GLU A 224 -2.26 -6.06 15.67
N ARG A 225 -3.23 -6.94 15.42
CA ARG A 225 -3.23 -8.31 15.89
C ARG A 225 -2.07 -9.13 15.31
N GLU A 226 -1.76 -8.99 14.02
CA GLU A 226 -0.58 -9.65 13.41
C GLU A 226 0.72 -9.20 14.10
N LYS A 227 0.88 -7.89 14.33
CA LYS A 227 2.02 -7.32 15.06
C LYS A 227 2.14 -7.84 16.49
N GLU A 228 1.01 -8.02 17.18
CA GLU A 228 0.97 -8.58 18.53
C GLU A 228 1.47 -10.04 18.55
N PHE A 229 1.06 -10.85 17.57
CA PHE A 229 1.52 -12.24 17.45
C PHE A 229 2.99 -12.34 17.06
N TYR A 230 3.47 -11.46 16.19
CA TYR A 230 4.89 -11.28 15.91
C TYR A 230 5.68 -11.11 17.23
N ARG A 231 5.29 -10.14 18.08
CA ARG A 231 6.02 -9.82 19.33
C ARG A 231 5.94 -10.99 20.30
N PHE A 232 4.77 -11.61 20.38
CA PHE A 232 4.56 -12.76 21.25
C PHE A 232 5.41 -13.96 20.83
N ARG A 233 5.48 -14.28 19.54
CA ARG A 233 6.32 -15.39 19.03
C ARG A 233 7.78 -15.17 19.39
N GLU A 234 8.34 -14.00 19.10
CA GLU A 234 9.75 -13.71 19.38
C GLU A 234 10.06 -13.78 20.88
N SER A 235 9.13 -13.35 21.74
CA SER A 235 9.28 -13.48 23.19
C SER A 235 9.30 -14.92 23.71
N LYS A 236 8.80 -15.88 22.93
CA LYS A 236 8.71 -17.30 23.30
C LYS A 236 9.71 -18.18 22.57
N ILE A 237 10.19 -17.75 21.41
CA ILE A 237 11.07 -18.48 20.51
C ILE A 237 12.30 -17.61 20.26
N ASP A 238 13.10 -17.42 21.30
CA ASP A 238 14.27 -16.52 21.32
C ASP A 238 15.55 -17.14 20.73
N PHE A 239 15.54 -18.44 20.44
CA PHE A 239 16.68 -19.18 19.89
C PHE A 239 16.71 -19.24 18.36
N LEU A 240 15.71 -18.65 17.69
CA LEU A 240 15.67 -18.51 16.23
C LEU A 240 15.86 -17.05 15.87
N GLU A 241 16.65 -16.81 14.83
CA GLU A 241 16.73 -15.50 14.20
C GLU A 241 15.63 -15.37 13.15
N PHE A 242 14.80 -14.33 13.28
CA PHE A 242 13.75 -13.99 12.32
C PHE A 242 14.19 -12.79 11.51
N THR A 243 14.28 -12.96 10.19
CA THR A 243 14.66 -11.88 9.28
C THR A 243 13.43 -11.37 8.54
N TYR A 244 13.10 -10.09 8.72
CA TYR A 244 11.97 -9.44 8.06
C TYR A 244 12.41 -8.71 6.80
N ASN A 245 11.47 -8.54 5.87
CA ASN A 245 11.69 -7.71 4.69
C ASN A 245 10.99 -6.37 4.91
N ASP A 246 11.70 -5.28 4.63
CA ASP A 246 11.11 -3.94 4.69
C ASP A 246 10.10 -3.70 3.55
N MET A 247 10.07 -4.56 2.53
CA MET A 247 9.13 -4.44 1.41
C MET A 247 7.74 -4.97 1.77
N GLU A 248 6.74 -4.10 1.69
CA GLU A 248 5.35 -4.50 1.85
C GLU A 248 4.88 -5.38 0.67
N GLY A 249 3.82 -6.15 0.90
CA GLY A 249 3.11 -6.88 -0.17
C GLY A 249 3.83 -8.13 -0.69
N ILE A 250 4.93 -8.54 -0.07
CA ILE A 250 5.54 -9.84 -0.27
C ILE A 250 4.62 -10.97 0.21
N VAL A 251 4.84 -12.18 -0.30
CA VAL A 251 3.95 -13.34 -0.10
C VAL A 251 4.32 -14.18 1.13
N TYR A 252 5.40 -13.81 1.82
CA TYR A 252 5.86 -14.40 3.07
C TYR A 252 6.06 -13.25 4.07
N ASP A 253 5.98 -13.51 5.37
CA ASP A 253 6.09 -12.42 6.37
C ASP A 253 7.54 -12.30 6.89
N PHE A 254 8.26 -13.41 6.99
CA PHE A 254 9.65 -13.42 7.44
C PHE A 254 10.44 -14.61 6.89
N LYS A 255 11.74 -14.62 7.16
CA LYS A 255 12.62 -15.75 6.92
C LYS A 255 13.23 -16.28 8.21
N ILE A 256 13.54 -17.57 8.20
CA ILE A 256 14.45 -18.19 9.16
C ILE A 256 15.59 -18.79 8.35
N GLY A 257 16.78 -18.18 8.44
CA GLY A 257 17.86 -18.45 7.48
C GLY A 257 17.42 -18.12 6.04
N ASP A 258 17.50 -19.09 5.14
CA ASP A 258 17.09 -18.94 3.74
C ASP A 258 15.60 -19.27 3.50
N LYS A 259 14.88 -19.78 4.51
CA LYS A 259 13.51 -20.30 4.38
C LYS A 259 12.47 -19.21 4.55
N LYS A 260 11.57 -19.08 3.57
CA LYS A 260 10.42 -18.17 3.58
C LYS A 260 9.28 -18.73 4.42
N VAL A 261 8.75 -17.92 5.32
CA VAL A 261 7.66 -18.31 6.21
C VAL A 261 6.50 -17.33 6.08
N GLN A 262 5.31 -17.85 5.78
CA GLN A 262 4.07 -17.09 5.93
C GLN A 262 3.47 -17.37 7.31
N GLU A 263 3.25 -16.33 8.08
CA GLU A 263 2.47 -16.37 9.31
C GLU A 263 0.99 -16.09 9.04
N LYS A 264 0.13 -16.76 9.80
CA LYS A 264 -1.30 -16.45 9.86
C LYS A 264 -1.79 -16.57 11.30
N VAL A 265 -2.62 -15.63 11.70
CA VAL A 265 -3.38 -15.71 12.95
C VAL A 265 -4.78 -16.24 12.63
N GLY A 266 -5.09 -17.43 13.14
CA GLY A 266 -6.40 -18.06 12.99
C GLY A 266 -7.44 -17.49 13.96
N TYR A 267 -8.68 -17.98 13.86
CA TYR A 267 -9.70 -17.75 14.89
C TYR A 267 -10.16 -19.09 15.48
N ILE A 268 -10.77 -19.04 16.67
CA ILE A 268 -11.30 -20.23 17.34
C ILE A 268 -12.81 -20.30 17.11
N ASP A 269 -13.25 -21.35 16.42
CA ASP A 269 -14.65 -21.76 16.40
C ASP A 269 -14.96 -22.48 17.71
N LYS A 270 -15.54 -21.73 18.67
CA LYS A 270 -15.87 -22.24 20.01
C LYS A 270 -16.94 -23.33 19.98
N VAL A 271 -17.89 -23.26 19.05
CA VAL A 271 -19.00 -24.23 18.94
C VAL A 271 -18.46 -25.58 18.49
N LYS A 272 -17.55 -25.57 17.51
CA LYS A 272 -16.99 -26.81 16.95
C LYS A 272 -15.65 -27.20 17.56
N ASN A 273 -15.13 -26.42 18.50
CA ASN A 273 -13.83 -26.56 19.16
C ASN A 273 -12.65 -26.71 18.18
N ARG A 274 -12.54 -25.78 17.22
CA ARG A 274 -11.52 -25.82 16.15
C ARG A 274 -10.80 -24.50 15.99
N ASN A 275 -9.53 -24.60 15.61
CA ASN A 275 -8.79 -23.47 15.06
C ASN A 275 -9.04 -23.42 13.55
N VAL A 276 -9.33 -22.23 13.04
CA VAL A 276 -9.60 -22.00 11.62
C VAL A 276 -8.60 -20.99 11.07
N PHE A 277 -7.89 -21.40 10.03
CA PHE A 277 -6.85 -20.62 9.37
C PHE A 277 -7.21 -20.36 7.92
N CYS A 278 -7.09 -19.10 7.51
CA CYS A 278 -7.36 -18.65 6.16
C CYS A 278 -6.07 -18.68 5.34
N LEU A 279 -5.96 -19.64 4.41
CA LEU A 279 -4.75 -19.85 3.60
C LEU A 279 -4.95 -19.28 2.19
N TRP A 280 -5.03 -17.97 2.11
CA TRP A 280 -5.13 -17.25 0.84
C TRP A 280 -4.35 -15.94 0.88
N LYS A 281 -3.97 -15.45 -0.29
CA LYS A 281 -3.31 -14.16 -0.52
C LYS A 281 -4.20 -13.21 -1.32
N ASN A 282 -3.91 -11.92 -1.22
CA ASN A 282 -4.59 -10.89 -2.00
C ASN A 282 -4.32 -11.11 -3.50
N ASN A 283 -5.37 -11.07 -4.32
CA ASN A 283 -5.29 -11.19 -5.77
C ASN A 283 -5.63 -9.88 -6.51
N GLY A 284 -5.63 -8.75 -5.80
CA GLY A 284 -6.01 -7.45 -6.34
C GLY A 284 -7.50 -7.18 -6.19
N LYS A 285 -8.05 -6.35 -7.07
CA LYS A 285 -9.47 -5.97 -7.05
C LYS A 285 -10.14 -6.24 -8.40
N ILE A 286 -11.36 -6.77 -8.37
CA ILE A 286 -12.28 -6.86 -9.52
C ILE A 286 -13.56 -6.12 -9.13
N ASN A 287 -13.97 -5.13 -9.91
CA ASN A 287 -15.14 -4.28 -9.62
C ASN A 287 -15.13 -3.72 -8.19
N ASP A 288 -13.99 -3.16 -7.78
CA ASP A 288 -13.70 -2.62 -6.43
C ASP A 288 -13.73 -3.62 -5.27
N ASN A 289 -14.13 -4.87 -5.52
CA ASN A 289 -14.08 -5.95 -4.54
C ASN A 289 -12.70 -6.58 -4.51
N ARG A 290 -12.16 -6.80 -3.31
CA ARG A 290 -10.88 -7.48 -3.11
C ARG A 290 -11.04 -8.96 -3.45
N GLU A 291 -10.26 -9.39 -4.43
CA GLU A 291 -10.16 -10.79 -4.80
C GLU A 291 -9.10 -11.48 -3.94
N GLN A 292 -9.32 -12.75 -3.64
CA GLN A 292 -8.37 -13.58 -2.88
C GLN A 292 -8.17 -14.88 -3.64
N LYS A 293 -6.93 -15.35 -3.66
CA LYS A 293 -6.58 -16.66 -4.24
C LYS A 293 -5.76 -17.48 -3.26
N CYS A 294 -5.74 -18.79 -3.47
CA CYS A 294 -4.82 -19.66 -2.75
C CYS A 294 -3.36 -19.23 -2.99
N TYR A 295 -2.49 -19.59 -2.07
CA TYR A 295 -1.05 -19.47 -2.30
C TYR A 295 -0.63 -20.37 -3.47
N ASP A 296 0.30 -19.87 -4.28
CA ASP A 296 0.92 -20.60 -5.39
C ASP A 296 2.04 -21.50 -4.81
N ILE A 297 2.36 -22.61 -5.49
CA ILE A 297 3.45 -23.51 -5.06
C ILE A 297 4.78 -22.75 -5.14
N GLY A 298 5.59 -22.85 -4.07
CA GLY A 298 6.88 -22.20 -3.97
C GLY A 298 6.80 -20.75 -3.47
N ASP A 299 5.61 -20.25 -3.12
CA ASP A 299 5.47 -18.95 -2.46
C ASP A 299 6.24 -18.95 -1.13
N ASN A 300 6.13 -20.04 -0.36
CA ASN A 300 6.63 -20.17 1.01
C ASN A 300 7.28 -21.55 1.22
N ASP A 301 8.27 -21.64 2.11
CA ASP A 301 8.81 -22.94 2.54
C ASP A 301 8.00 -23.53 3.70
N TYR A 302 7.50 -22.66 4.60
CA TYR A 302 6.73 -23.03 5.77
C TYR A 302 5.56 -22.07 6.02
N TYR A 303 4.56 -22.57 6.74
CA TYR A 303 3.44 -21.79 7.24
C TYR A 303 3.42 -21.85 8.77
N TRP A 304 3.49 -20.67 9.40
CA TRP A 304 3.41 -20.50 10.84
C TRP A 304 2.00 -20.07 11.23
N LEU A 305 1.23 -20.96 11.84
CA LEU A 305 -0.20 -20.75 12.08
C LEU A 305 -0.46 -20.59 13.58
N ASN A 306 -0.76 -19.38 14.03
CA ASN A 306 -1.03 -19.10 15.45
C ASN A 306 -2.52 -19.16 15.78
N ALA A 307 -2.88 -19.96 16.79
CA ALA A 307 -4.22 -19.89 17.36
C ALA A 307 -4.40 -18.57 18.14
N ASP A 308 -5.62 -18.02 18.05
CA ASP A 308 -6.01 -16.75 18.66
C ASP A 308 -5.75 -16.64 20.17
N ASP A 309 -5.81 -17.77 20.88
CA ASP A 309 -5.61 -17.82 22.33
C ASP A 309 -4.15 -17.80 22.78
N LYS A 310 -3.20 -17.64 21.84
CA LYS A 310 -1.76 -17.65 22.08
C LYS A 310 -1.25 -18.92 22.78
N GLU A 311 -2.02 -20.00 22.73
CA GLU A 311 -1.62 -21.27 23.33
C GLU A 311 -0.98 -22.17 22.29
N LEU A 312 -1.69 -22.42 21.20
CA LEU A 312 -1.27 -23.36 20.18
C LEU A 312 -0.74 -22.64 18.94
N PHE A 313 0.30 -23.21 18.34
CA PHE A 313 0.74 -22.82 17.00
C PHE A 313 1.14 -24.05 16.18
N TYR A 314 1.23 -23.87 14.87
CA TYR A 314 1.63 -24.92 13.95
C TYR A 314 2.71 -24.42 13.01
N VAL A 315 3.75 -25.23 12.76
CA VAL A 315 4.79 -24.93 11.78
C VAL A 315 4.79 -26.04 10.74
N ILE A 316 4.17 -25.76 9.59
CA ILE A 316 3.84 -26.78 8.59
C ILE A 316 4.67 -26.53 7.33
N PRO A 317 5.47 -27.52 6.85
CA PRO A 317 6.15 -27.42 5.56
C PRO A 317 5.15 -27.26 4.41
N GLU A 318 5.48 -26.45 3.41
CA GLU A 318 4.61 -26.19 2.25
C GLU A 318 4.18 -27.48 1.57
N GLN A 319 5.10 -28.44 1.37
CA GLN A 319 4.81 -29.72 0.73
C GLN A 319 3.64 -30.46 1.40
N ILE A 320 3.54 -30.41 2.73
CA ILE A 320 2.45 -31.05 3.46
C ILE A 320 1.11 -30.38 3.13
N LEU A 321 1.09 -29.05 3.02
CA LEU A 321 -0.12 -28.33 2.63
C LEU A 321 -0.47 -28.52 1.15
N ILE A 322 0.51 -28.71 0.27
CA ILE A 322 0.31 -29.09 -1.14
C ILE A 322 -0.34 -30.48 -1.21
N ASP A 323 0.21 -31.48 -0.50
CA ASP A 323 -0.30 -32.86 -0.48
C ASP A 323 -1.74 -32.93 0.06
N LYS A 324 -2.10 -32.01 0.98
CA LYS A 324 -3.46 -31.87 1.51
C LYS A 324 -4.35 -30.93 0.68
N GLY A 325 -3.80 -30.34 -0.38
CA GLY A 325 -4.49 -29.47 -1.32
C GLY A 325 -4.82 -28.07 -0.82
N TYR A 326 -4.17 -27.57 0.25
CA TYR A 326 -4.38 -26.22 0.77
C TYR A 326 -3.56 -25.13 0.03
N VAL A 327 -2.46 -25.53 -0.62
CA VAL A 327 -1.58 -24.66 -1.43
C VAL A 327 -1.54 -25.20 -2.87
N GLY A 328 -1.36 -24.33 -3.86
CA GLY A 328 -1.26 -24.71 -5.28
C GLY A 328 -2.59 -25.06 -5.95
N TYR A 329 -3.72 -24.90 -5.26
CA TYR A 329 -5.04 -25.24 -5.77
C TYR A 329 -5.67 -24.08 -6.55
N CYS A 330 -6.13 -24.35 -7.77
CA CYS A 330 -6.73 -23.37 -8.69
C CYS A 330 -8.23 -23.08 -8.47
N GLY A 331 -8.83 -23.56 -7.38
CA GLY A 331 -10.24 -23.28 -7.02
C GLY A 331 -10.41 -22.38 -5.79
N TYR A 332 -11.65 -22.33 -5.26
CA TYR A 332 -12.06 -21.37 -4.23
C TYR A 332 -11.27 -21.46 -2.89
N LYS A 333 -11.26 -20.33 -2.18
CA LYS A 333 -10.63 -20.05 -0.87
C LYS A 333 -10.67 -21.25 0.07
N LYS A 334 -9.49 -21.77 0.47
CA LYS A 334 -9.40 -22.87 1.45
C LYS A 334 -9.12 -22.36 2.85
N GLN A 335 -9.96 -22.82 3.78
CA GLN A 335 -9.74 -22.71 5.20
C GLN A 335 -9.18 -24.03 5.72
N LEU A 336 -8.06 -23.98 6.44
CA LEU A 336 -7.58 -25.11 7.21
C LEU A 336 -8.29 -25.12 8.57
N LYS A 337 -9.05 -26.17 8.84
CA LYS A 337 -9.85 -26.34 10.06
C LYS A 337 -9.27 -27.47 10.89
N ILE A 338 -8.72 -27.15 12.05
CA ILE A 338 -7.99 -28.10 12.90
C ILE A 338 -8.75 -28.24 14.21
N ASN A 339 -9.23 -29.44 14.49
CA ASN A 339 -9.81 -29.76 15.79
C ASN A 339 -8.73 -29.62 16.88
N ARG A 340 -9.07 -28.96 17.99
CA ARG A 340 -8.12 -28.76 19.10
C ARG A 340 -7.78 -30.07 19.82
N ILE A 341 -8.74 -30.99 19.81
CA ILE A 341 -8.59 -32.38 20.23
C ILE A 341 -8.20 -33.21 19.02
N GLU A 342 -7.30 -34.17 19.22
CA GLU A 342 -6.91 -35.10 18.16
C GLU A 342 -8.12 -35.88 17.65
N THR A 343 -8.22 -35.99 16.33
CA THR A 343 -9.28 -36.73 15.65
C THR A 343 -8.67 -37.38 14.44
N LYS A 344 -9.16 -38.56 14.04
CA LYS A 344 -8.70 -39.33 12.87
C LYS A 344 -8.48 -38.47 11.60
N TYR A 345 -9.25 -37.40 11.43
CA TYR A 345 -9.18 -36.48 10.28
C TYR A 345 -7.98 -35.51 10.31
N ASN A 346 -7.41 -35.22 11.49
CA ASN A 346 -6.34 -34.24 11.69
C ASN A 346 -5.06 -34.86 12.28
N ASN A 347 -4.90 -36.19 12.29
CA ASN A 347 -3.70 -36.82 12.84
C ASN A 347 -2.42 -36.39 12.10
N TRP A 348 -2.53 -36.11 10.79
CA TRP A 348 -1.40 -35.67 9.97
C TRP A 348 -0.76 -34.38 10.45
N ILE A 349 -1.48 -33.53 11.21
CA ILE A 349 -0.98 -32.23 11.64
C ILE A 349 -0.28 -32.25 13.00
N GLN A 350 -0.47 -33.31 13.79
CA GLN A 350 0.09 -33.43 15.14
C GLN A 350 1.62 -33.29 15.19
N PRO A 351 2.39 -33.84 14.22
CA PRO A 351 3.84 -33.64 14.19
C PRO A 351 4.27 -32.17 14.11
N TYR A 352 3.39 -31.30 13.61
CA TYR A 352 3.63 -29.87 13.39
C TYR A 352 2.96 -28.97 14.43
N LYS A 353 2.24 -29.53 15.41
CA LYS A 353 1.52 -28.81 16.47
C LYS A 353 2.44 -28.54 17.65
N PHE A 354 2.46 -27.30 18.13
CA PHE A 354 3.23 -26.84 19.29
C PHE A 354 2.34 -26.09 20.28
N ASN A 355 2.83 -25.92 21.50
CA ASN A 355 2.18 -25.16 22.55
C ASN A 355 3.18 -24.18 23.17
N TYR A 356 2.89 -22.88 23.11
CA TYR A 356 3.75 -21.82 23.66
C TYR A 356 3.90 -21.90 25.19
N LYS A 357 2.89 -22.42 25.91
CA LYS A 357 2.91 -22.53 27.38
C LYS A 357 3.78 -23.67 27.88
N SER A 358 3.96 -24.72 27.09
CA SER A 358 4.76 -25.90 27.44
C SER A 358 5.98 -26.06 26.53
N PHE A 359 6.44 -24.97 25.90
CA PHE A 359 7.55 -25.01 24.94
C PHE A 359 8.87 -25.19 25.69
N GLY A 360 9.42 -26.41 25.65
CA GLY A 360 10.69 -26.76 26.29
C GLY A 360 11.72 -27.29 25.30
N LEU A 361 12.81 -27.86 25.82
CA LEU A 361 13.95 -28.35 25.02
C LEU A 361 13.55 -29.41 23.97
N PHE A 362 12.64 -30.32 24.33
CA PHE A 362 12.14 -31.32 23.39
C PHE A 362 11.42 -30.67 22.20
N GLU A 363 10.57 -29.69 22.47
CA GLU A 363 9.82 -28.95 21.44
C GLU A 363 10.73 -28.08 20.58
N LYS A 364 11.74 -27.45 21.19
CA LYS A 364 12.81 -26.76 20.48
C LYS A 364 13.50 -27.68 19.47
N ASN A 365 13.97 -28.85 19.89
CA ASN A 365 14.64 -29.80 19.00
C ASN A 365 13.72 -30.31 17.89
N ARG A 366 12.44 -30.54 18.20
CA ARG A 366 11.43 -30.93 17.20
C ARG A 366 11.22 -29.83 16.17
N LEU A 367 11.09 -28.57 16.60
CA LEU A 367 10.93 -27.43 15.71
C LEU A 367 12.15 -27.26 14.78
N LEU A 368 13.36 -27.32 15.33
CA LEU A 368 14.60 -27.25 14.55
C LEU A 368 14.69 -28.36 13.49
N LYS A 369 14.28 -29.58 13.84
CA LYS A 369 14.21 -30.71 12.91
C LYS A 369 13.22 -30.47 11.77
N ILE A 370 12.05 -29.88 12.05
CA ILE A 370 11.05 -29.53 11.02
C ILE A 370 11.60 -28.45 10.10
N LEU A 371 12.24 -27.42 10.66
CA LEU A 371 12.86 -26.32 9.91
C LEU A 371 14.15 -26.72 9.19
N LYS A 372 14.67 -27.94 9.47
CA LYS A 372 15.96 -28.45 8.95
C LYS A 372 17.14 -27.53 9.30
N ILE A 373 17.12 -26.95 10.49
CA ILE A 373 18.18 -26.10 11.01
C ILE A 373 19.10 -26.92 11.89
N ILE A 374 20.40 -26.82 11.64
CA ILE A 374 21.44 -27.31 12.54
C ILE A 374 21.98 -26.07 13.25
N LEU A 375 21.73 -25.97 14.56
CA LEU A 375 22.27 -24.90 15.40
C LEU A 375 23.73 -25.17 15.76
#